data_AF-A0A7C6EEH3-F1
#
_entry.id   AF-A0A7C6EEH3-F1
#
_cell.length_a   1.000
_cell.length_b   1.000
_cell.length_c   1.000
_cell.angle_alpha   90.00
_cell.angle_beta   90.00
_cell.angle_gamma   90.00
#
_symmetry.space_group_name_H-M   'P 1'
#
loop_
_entity.id
_entity.type
_entity.pdbx_description
1 polymer ?
#
loop_
_entity_poly.entity_id
_entity_poly.type
_entity_poly.pdbx_seq_one_letter_code
_entity_poly.pdbx_strand_id
1 'polypeptide(L)'
;MACFLVSATLGLITTLARDRFPAKWHINWLNIMILGGSVALAVEHVAHGEIVPWPPFLTAMASPEDTAVMLKEMVTVGIPMALALVLAWAMIVVTYNSLVSVEKKPAGASGG
;
A
#
# COMPACT_ATOMS: atom_id res chain seq x y z
N MET A 1 -4.05 15.52 1.95
CA MET A 1 -5.47 15.44 1.55
C MET A 1 -5.87 14.03 1.13
N ALA A 2 -6.55 13.28 2.01
CA ALA A 2 -7.23 11.98 1.77
C ALA A 2 -6.48 10.83 1.06
N CYS A 3 -5.20 10.97 0.68
CA CYS A 3 -4.41 9.95 -0.01
C CYS A 3 -4.37 8.61 0.74
N PHE A 4 -4.42 8.68 2.09
CA PHE A 4 -4.47 7.52 2.96
C PHE A 4 -5.69 6.62 2.71
N LEU A 5 -6.82 7.16 2.23
CA LEU A 5 -8.02 6.38 1.92
C LEU A 5 -7.83 5.51 0.68
N VAL A 6 -7.10 6.01 -0.32
CA VAL A 6 -6.78 5.25 -1.54
C VAL A 6 -5.92 4.03 -1.17
N SER A 7 -4.86 4.26 -0.39
CA SER A 7 -3.99 3.20 0.12
C SER A 7 -4.74 2.25 1.06
N ALA A 8 -5.56 2.75 1.98
CA ALA A 8 -6.34 1.91 2.90
C ALA A 8 -7.35 1.02 2.17
N THR A 9 -8.04 1.56 1.16
CA THR A 9 -8.98 0.80 0.32
C THR A 9 -8.24 -0.29 -0.45
N LEU A 10 -7.09 0.04 -1.05
CA LEU A 10 -6.26 -0.95 -1.74
C LEU A 10 -5.76 -2.04 -0.78
N GLY A 11 -5.36 -1.66 0.43
CA GLY A 11 -4.93 -2.57 1.50
C GLY A 11 -6.05 -3.50 1.96
N LEU A 12 -7.28 -2.98 2.06
CA LEU A 12 -8.45 -3.78 2.39
C LEU A 12 -8.78 -4.77 1.27
N ILE A 13 -8.79 -4.32 0.01
CA ILE A 13 -9.04 -5.18 -1.15
C ILE A 13 -8.00 -6.29 -1.24
N THR A 14 -6.71 -5.97 -1.09
CA THR A 14 -5.62 -6.97 -1.10
C THR A 14 -5.70 -7.92 0.08
N THR A 15 -6.16 -7.46 1.24
CA THR A 15 -6.43 -8.33 2.40
C THR A 15 -7.59 -9.28 2.16
N LEU A 16 -8.69 -8.80 1.58
CA LEU A 16 -9.86 -9.63 1.24
C LEU A 16 -9.56 -10.63 0.12
N ALA A 17 -8.78 -10.21 -0.88
CA ALA A 17 -8.38 -11.05 -2.00
C ALA A 17 -7.15 -11.94 -1.68
N ARG A 18 -6.65 -11.94 -0.43
CA ARG A 18 -5.42 -12.63 -0.05
C ARG A 18 -5.44 -14.12 -0.39
N ASP A 19 -6.58 -14.77 -0.21
CA ASP A 19 -6.75 -16.21 -0.47
C ASP A 19 -6.76 -16.55 -1.96
N ARG A 20 -6.89 -15.55 -2.84
CA ARG A 20 -6.80 -15.72 -4.29
C ARG A 20 -5.35 -15.81 -4.78
N PHE A 21 -4.39 -15.34 -3.99
CA PHE A 21 -3.01 -15.24 -4.40
C PHE A 21 -2.17 -16.43 -3.87
N PRO A 22 -1.26 -16.99 -4.69
CA PRO A 22 -0.41 -18.07 -4.23
C PRO A 22 0.57 -17.60 -3.14
N ALA A 23 0.82 -18.44 -2.14
CA ALA A 23 1.68 -18.13 -0.99
C ALA A 23 3.11 -17.65 -1.36
N LYS A 24 3.62 -18.04 -2.54
CA LYS A 24 4.92 -17.61 -3.09
C LYS A 24 5.06 -16.09 -3.29
N TRP A 25 3.95 -15.37 -3.33
CA TRP A 25 3.94 -13.93 -3.52
C TRP A 25 4.05 -13.15 -2.21
N HIS A 26 3.96 -13.79 -1.04
CA HIS A 26 4.07 -13.09 0.25
C HIS A 26 3.15 -11.84 0.35
N ILE A 27 1.89 -11.97 -0.07
CA ILE A 27 0.88 -10.88 -0.05
C ILE A 27 0.71 -10.27 1.34
N ASN A 28 0.99 -11.04 2.39
CA ASN A 28 0.93 -10.51 3.75
C ASN A 28 1.92 -9.37 4.00
N TRP A 29 3.07 -9.36 3.33
CA TRP A 29 4.04 -8.25 3.42
C TRP A 29 3.47 -6.99 2.76
N LEU A 30 2.81 -7.14 1.62
CA LEU A 30 2.11 -6.05 0.96
C LEU A 30 1.04 -5.45 1.89
N ASN A 31 0.23 -6.30 2.53
CA ASN A 31 -0.82 -5.85 3.45
C ASN A 31 -0.23 -5.06 4.63
N ILE A 32 0.88 -5.51 5.22
CA ILE A 32 1.54 -4.80 6.33
C ILE A 32 2.10 -3.45 5.85
N MET A 33 2.73 -3.41 4.67
CA MET A 33 3.27 -2.16 4.11
C MET A 33 2.16 -1.14 3.80
N ILE A 34 1.08 -1.58 3.13
CA ILE A 34 -0.01 -0.69 2.73
C ILE A 34 -0.82 -0.24 3.95
N LEU A 35 -1.23 -1.16 4.83
CA LEU A 35 -2.04 -0.81 6.00
C LEU A 35 -1.23 -0.02 7.03
N GLY A 36 0.02 -0.41 7.28
CA GLY A 36 0.93 0.33 8.15
C GLY A 36 1.23 1.74 7.64
N GLY A 37 1.51 1.88 6.34
CA GLY A 37 1.69 3.18 5.70
C GLY A 37 0.43 4.04 5.74
N SER A 38 -0.74 3.44 5.50
CA SER A 38 -2.03 4.15 5.58
C SER A 38 -2.30 4.69 6.98
N VAL A 39 -2.00 3.91 8.03
CA VAL A 39 -2.16 4.35 9.42
C VAL A 39 -1.20 5.49 9.75
N ALA A 40 0.07 5.39 9.35
CA ALA A 40 1.05 6.45 9.56
C ALA A 40 0.62 7.77 8.88
N LEU A 41 0.16 7.69 7.63
CA LEU A 41 -0.34 8.86 6.89
C LEU A 41 -1.61 9.43 7.51
N ALA A 42 -2.52 8.59 8.03
CA ALA A 42 -3.72 9.04 8.71
C ALA A 42 -3.37 9.84 9.98
N VAL A 43 -2.39 9.39 10.77
CA VAL A 43 -1.89 10.13 11.94
C VAL A 43 -1.29 11.47 11.53
N GLU A 44 -0.52 11.52 10.45
CA GLU A 44 0.02 12.77 9.92
C GLU A 44 -1.07 13.76 9.51
N HIS A 45 -2.13 13.27 8.85
CA HIS A 45 -3.26 14.11 8.44
C HIS A 45 -4.10 14.59 9.63
N VAL A 46 -4.23 13.79 10.69
CA VAL A 46 -4.83 14.21 11.97
C VAL A 46 -3.97 15.31 12.62
N ALA A 47 -2.65 15.13 12.66
CA ALA A 47 -1.73 16.10 13.24
C ALA A 47 -1.70 17.43 12.45
N HIS A 48 -1.87 17.38 11.13
CA HIS A 48 -1.95 18.56 10.25
C HIS A 48 -3.34 19.22 10.22
N GLY A 49 -4.34 18.67 10.93
CA GLY A 49 -5.69 19.25 10.99
C GLY A 49 -6.54 19.02 9.74
N GLU A 50 -6.13 18.11 8.85
CA GLU A 50 -6.91 17.71 7.68
C GLU A 50 -8.00 16.67 8.01
N ILE A 51 -7.84 15.97 9.15
CA ILE A 51 -8.83 15.02 9.68
C ILE A 51 -9.25 15.48 11.07
N VAL A 52 -10.55 15.66 11.27
CA VAL A 52 -11.15 16.05 12.55
C VAL A 52 -12.15 14.98 13.02
N PRO A 53 -12.27 14.70 14.34
CA PRO A 53 -13.17 13.67 14.86
C PRO A 53 -14.64 14.09 14.88
N TRP A 54 -14.98 15.32 14.47
CA TRP A 54 -16.33 15.81 14.31
C TRP A 54 -16.70 15.94 12.83
N PRO A 55 -17.99 15.78 12.45
CA PRO A 55 -18.40 15.97 11.06
C PRO A 55 -18.25 17.45 10.62
N PRO A 56 -17.84 17.72 9.36
CA PRO A 56 -17.40 16.80 8.32
C PRO A 56 -15.92 16.39 8.54
N PHE A 57 -15.69 15.10 8.81
CA PHE A 57 -14.38 14.53 9.24
C PHE A 57 -13.19 14.88 8.33
N LEU A 58 -13.47 15.21 7.06
CA LEU A 58 -12.53 15.78 6.11
C LEU A 58 -12.92 17.25 5.92
N THR A 59 -12.10 18.16 6.45
CA THR A 59 -12.35 19.61 6.41
C THR A 59 -12.50 20.16 4.98
N ALA A 60 -12.01 19.44 3.97
CA ALA A 60 -12.14 19.76 2.55
C ALA A 60 -13.46 19.27 1.87
N MET A 61 -14.41 18.68 2.61
CA MET A 61 -15.73 18.28 2.07
C MET A 61 -16.86 19.27 2.39
N ALA A 62 -16.52 20.52 2.73
CA ALA A 62 -17.53 21.52 3.10
C ALA A 62 -18.43 21.94 1.93
N SER A 63 -17.97 21.80 0.68
CA SER A 63 -18.76 22.07 -0.53
C SER A 63 -18.60 20.98 -1.61
N PRO A 64 -19.56 20.85 -2.55
CA PRO A 64 -19.44 19.92 -3.68
C PRO A 64 -18.24 20.21 -4.59
N GLU A 65 -17.86 21.49 -4.71
CA GLU A 65 -16.74 21.95 -5.53
C GLU A 65 -15.40 21.52 -4.90
N ASP A 66 -15.25 21.71 -3.59
CA ASP A 66 -14.05 21.29 -2.84
C ASP A 66 -13.89 19.77 -2.84
N THR A 67 -15.00 19.02 -2.79
CA THR A 67 -15.00 17.56 -2.89
C THR A 67 -14.48 17.07 -4.24
N ALA A 68 -14.87 17.74 -5.34
CA ALA A 68 -14.40 17.39 -6.69
C ALA A 68 -12.90 17.65 -6.86
N VAL A 69 -12.39 18.74 -6.28
CA VAL A 69 -10.95 19.05 -6.27
C VAL A 69 -10.18 18.00 -5.45
N MET A 70 -10.66 17.67 -4.26
CA MET A 70 -10.05 16.65 -3.41
C MET A 70 -10.00 15.27 -4.08
N LEU A 71 -11.09 14.85 -4.75
CA LEU A 71 -11.13 13.60 -5.51
C LEU A 71 -10.12 13.59 -6.65
N LYS A 72 -9.96 14.72 -7.35
CA LYS A 72 -8.97 14.84 -8.42
C LYS A 72 -7.55 14.69 -7.90
N GLU A 73 -7.25 15.28 -6.75
CA GLU A 73 -5.94 15.14 -6.10
C GLU A 73 -5.69 13.73 -5.57
N MET A 74 -6.72 13.04 -5.06
CA MET A 74 -6.62 11.61 -4.70
C MET A 74 -6.28 10.74 -5.91
N VAL A 75 -6.82 11.06 -7.08
CA VAL A 75 -6.51 10.34 -8.33
C VAL A 75 -5.09 10.65 -8.81
N THR A 76 -4.69 11.92 -8.82
CA THR A 76 -3.38 12.33 -9.38
C THR A 76 -2.21 12.07 -8.44
N VAL A 77 -2.41 12.03 -7.12
CA VAL A 77 -1.35 11.82 -6.12
C VAL A 77 -1.50 10.46 -5.44
N GLY A 78 -2.72 10.11 -5.02
CA GLY A 78 -2.99 8.86 -4.29
C GLY A 78 -2.74 7.61 -5.12
N ILE A 79 -3.10 7.61 -6.41
CA ILE A 79 -2.86 6.44 -7.28
C ILE A 79 -1.37 6.23 -7.54
N PRO A 80 -0.57 7.22 -7.95
CA PRO A 80 0.88 7.03 -8.12
C PRO A 80 1.57 6.55 -6.84
N MET A 81 1.17 7.07 -5.68
CA MET A 81 1.71 6.63 -4.38
C MET A 81 1.37 5.16 -4.10
N ALA A 82 0.13 4.73 -4.37
CA ALA A 82 -0.28 3.34 -4.21
C ALA A 82 0.48 2.41 -5.18
N LEU A 83 0.67 2.84 -6.43
CA LEU A 83 1.47 2.09 -7.41
C LEU A 83 2.93 1.97 -6.97
N ALA A 84 3.53 3.04 -6.44
CA ALA A 84 4.89 3.00 -5.92
C ALA A 84 5.05 1.97 -4.78
N LEU A 85 4.08 1.87 -3.86
CA LEU A 85 4.08 0.86 -2.80
C LEU A 85 3.99 -0.57 -3.36
N VAL A 86 3.12 -0.80 -4.35
CA VAL A 86 2.99 -2.12 -5.01
C VAL A 86 4.28 -2.49 -5.76
N LEU A 87 4.90 -1.53 -6.46
CA LEU A 87 6.17 -1.74 -7.15
C LEU A 87 7.30 -2.06 -6.17
N ALA A 88 7.41 -1.31 -5.07
CA ALA A 88 8.40 -1.57 -4.03
C ALA A 88 8.24 -2.99 -3.44
N TRP A 89 7.01 -3.41 -3.15
CA TRP A 89 6.74 -4.78 -2.70
C TRP A 89 7.12 -5.83 -3.76
N ALA A 90 6.78 -5.60 -5.03
CA ALA A 90 7.12 -6.53 -6.11
C ALA A 90 8.64 -6.71 -6.22
N MET A 91 9.40 -5.62 -6.12
CA MET A 91 10.87 -5.66 -6.08
C MET A 91 11.39 -6.51 -4.91
N ILE A 92 10.86 -6.30 -3.70
CA ILE A 92 11.25 -7.07 -2.51
C ILE A 92 10.98 -8.57 -2.71
N VAL A 93 9.79 -8.94 -3.22
CA VAL A 93 9.41 -10.34 -3.45
C VAL A 93 10.29 -10.99 -4.53
N VAL A 94 10.56 -10.28 -5.62
CA VAL A 94 11.43 -10.77 -6.70
C VAL A 94 12.85 -10.97 -6.21
N THR A 95 13.42 -10.00 -5.50
CA THR A 95 14.77 -10.11 -4.93
C THR A 95 14.85 -11.23 -3.91
N TYR A 96 13.89 -11.33 -2.99
CA TYR A 96 13.84 -12.41 -1.99
C TYR A 96 13.77 -13.79 -2.66
N ASN A 97 12.87 -13.99 -3.61
CA ASN A 97 12.74 -15.25 -4.32
C ASN A 97 14.00 -15.60 -5.13
N SER A 98 14.65 -14.59 -5.73
CA SER A 98 15.89 -14.79 -6.49
C SER A 98 17.05 -15.21 -5.58
N LEU A 99 17.20 -14.58 -4.41
CA LEU A 99 18.25 -14.92 -3.45
C LEU A 99 18.04 -16.30 -2.81
N VAL A 100 16.80 -16.61 -2.39
CA VAL A 100 16.47 -17.92 -1.81
C VAL A 100 16.58 -19.06 -2.84
N SER A 101 16.35 -18.78 -4.13
CA SER A 101 16.53 -19.78 -5.19
C SER A 101 18.01 -20.09 -5.46
N VAL A 102 18.92 -19.14 -5.18
CA VAL A 102 20.37 -19.36 -5.31
C VAL A 102 20.88 -20.34 -4.25
N GLU A 103 20.38 -20.27 -3.01
CA GLU A 103 20.75 -21.23 -1.95
C GLU A 103 20.33 -22.66 -2.24
N LYS A 104 19.26 -22.87 -3.04
CA LYS A 104 18.74 -24.21 -3.35
C LYS A 104 19.51 -24.95 -4.44
N LYS A 105 20.50 -24.34 -5.11
CA LYS A 105 21.37 -25.10 -6.03
C LYS A 105 22.42 -25.82 -5.18
N PRO A 106 22.32 -27.14 -4.97
CA PRO A 106 23.32 -27.82 -4.16
C PRO A 106 24.66 -27.69 -4.87
N ALA A 107 25.64 -27.11 -4.17
CA ALA A 107 27.05 -27.24 -4.47
C ALA A 107 27.47 -28.71 -4.20
N GLY A 108 26.96 -29.61 -5.02
CA GLY A 108 27.09 -31.06 -4.86
C GLY A 108 26.99 -31.76 -6.21
N ALA A 109 27.74 -31.26 -7.20
CA ALA A 109 28.01 -31.97 -8.44
C ALA A 109 29.40 -31.57 -8.96
N SER A 110 30.43 -31.84 -8.15
CA SER A 110 31.81 -31.90 -8.61
C SER A 110 32.60 -32.93 -7.80
N GLY A 111 33.01 -34.01 -8.48
CA GLY A 111 34.14 -34.85 -8.05
C GLY A 111 33.75 -36.28 -7.64
N GLY A 112 34.14 -37.24 -8.47
CA GLY A 112 34.15 -38.68 -8.16
C GLY A 112 33.65 -39.53 -9.31
#